data_AF-A0A0S7ZD06-F1
#
_entry.id   AF-A0A0S7ZD06-F1
#
_cell.length_a   1.000
_cell.length_b   1.000
_cell.length_c   1.000
_cell.angle_alpha   90.00
_cell.angle_beta   90.00
_cell.angle_gamma   90.00
#
_symmetry.space_group_name_H-M   'P 1'
#
loop_
_entity.id
_entity.type
_entity.pdbx_description
1 polymer ?
#
loop_
_entity_poly.entity_id
_entity_poly.type
_entity_poly.pdbx_seq_one_letter_code
_entity_poly.pdbx_strand_id
1 'polypeptide(L)'
;MLKKIFLLFLFLAIPGIFYTQTEYIGRSEIEQLSWGGTTHGWHQLYFMKNTTTERGAMGSYSVRLADNSPVEDEQTDLLLHFDEAKKSSIRFESARYEPDLIRIFPSREVKKFGNGSAGFLHFDNTVRIRPLVGSIFSDREKVPSFTIDFFLHPMSVHNGASVFSWHAPVVDLVGGFTGIKAYFQNGRLHWLCERVFSDREGRTRDILIAEREKVTLGEWHHHALSYDAMSGLMVLYRDGKVNNLQWLTEGGKEGGTLFHGSFSPHLVMPLSVGENYYGYIDEFRISRGKPDFPVGDFRGSGEVKSEVLTLKSRGTRPVKFFWKSAEQKGTAVRVYYRQSDIYFPPYAEREESVPVREDFKNVYLETPPWIPVKNDQELSADLKGGRYLQWKAELYGTEGLYTPYLHEFRIMLELDPPPLAPILLRAIPLNGGVRLLWVKNKESDILGYNIYYGTSSGYYFGKGADGGDSPFFTGSVSSLDLMGLTNEEVYFFSITAVDEAEQESGFSAEMITRPSSVYE
;
A
#
# COMPACT_ATOMS: atom_id res chain seq x y z
N MET A 1 10.01 -46.05 32.21
CA MET A 1 10.38 -44.63 31.96
C MET A 1 9.47 -44.09 30.88
N LEU A 2 8.67 -43.08 31.23
CA LEU A 2 7.53 -42.57 30.46
C LEU A 2 7.95 -41.77 29.21
N LYS A 3 7.32 -42.06 28.07
CA LYS A 3 7.34 -41.25 26.85
C LYS A 3 6.57 -39.94 27.10
N LYS A 4 7.20 -38.78 26.88
CA LYS A 4 6.52 -37.47 26.86
C LYS A 4 6.00 -37.20 25.45
N ILE A 5 4.69 -37.03 25.35
CA ILE A 5 3.95 -36.55 24.17
C ILE A 5 4.11 -35.03 24.11
N PHE A 6 4.56 -34.51 22.97
CA PHE A 6 4.57 -33.08 22.67
C PHE A 6 3.23 -32.73 22.04
N LEU A 7 2.42 -31.91 22.73
CA LEU A 7 1.18 -31.35 22.18
C LEU A 7 1.51 -30.00 21.52
N LEU A 8 1.38 -29.93 20.20
CA LEU A 8 1.55 -28.72 19.41
C LEU A 8 0.23 -27.93 19.43
N PHE A 9 0.20 -26.76 20.06
CA PHE A 9 -0.94 -25.84 19.94
C PHE A 9 -0.77 -25.00 18.67
N LEU A 10 -1.61 -25.26 17.66
CA LEU A 10 -1.85 -24.32 16.57
C LEU A 10 -2.67 -23.16 17.11
N PHE A 11 -2.07 -21.97 17.22
CA PHE A 11 -2.83 -20.72 17.37
C PHE A 11 -3.37 -20.32 15.99
N LEU A 12 -4.68 -20.50 15.80
CA LEU A 12 -5.42 -19.75 14.78
C LEU A 12 -5.41 -18.27 15.21
N ALA A 13 -4.62 -17.45 14.55
CA ALA A 13 -4.65 -16.00 14.72
C ALA A 13 -5.95 -15.47 14.09
N ILE A 14 -6.97 -15.27 14.93
CA ILE A 14 -8.11 -14.43 14.59
C ILE A 14 -7.61 -12.97 14.72
N PRO A 15 -7.82 -12.08 13.72
CA PRO A 15 -7.49 -10.67 13.88
C PRO A 15 -8.42 -10.07 14.94
N GLY A 16 -7.90 -9.89 16.15
CA GLY A 16 -8.60 -9.19 17.23
C GLY A 16 -8.65 -7.70 16.95
N ILE A 17 -9.86 -7.14 16.91
CA ILE A 17 -10.11 -5.69 16.91
C ILE A 17 -9.75 -5.15 18.29
N PHE A 18 -8.95 -4.08 18.36
CA PHE A 18 -8.65 -3.38 19.61
C PHE A 18 -9.75 -2.33 19.88
N TYR A 19 -10.62 -2.62 20.83
CA TYR A 19 -11.72 -1.76 21.27
C TYR A 19 -11.18 -0.70 22.25
N THR A 20 -11.45 0.58 21.99
CA THR A 20 -11.06 1.67 22.92
C THR A 20 -12.22 2.64 23.14
N GLN A 21 -12.80 2.55 24.35
CA GLN A 21 -13.82 3.41 24.96
C GLN A 21 -15.23 3.41 24.37
N THR A 22 -16.20 3.15 25.26
CA THR A 22 -17.64 3.34 25.07
C THR A 22 -18.08 4.62 25.79
N GLU A 23 -18.71 5.55 25.08
CA GLU A 23 -19.47 6.67 25.68
C GLU A 23 -20.93 6.56 25.25
N TYR A 24 -21.84 6.67 26.22
CA TYR A 24 -23.29 6.63 26.00
C TYR A 24 -23.82 8.03 25.68
N ILE A 25 -24.33 8.23 24.48
CA ILE A 25 -25.17 9.39 24.13
C ILE A 25 -26.47 8.86 23.54
N GLY A 26 -27.51 8.72 24.37
CA GLY A 26 -28.81 8.17 23.94
C GLY A 26 -28.93 6.64 24.08
N ARG A 27 -29.91 6.04 23.38
CA ARG A 27 -30.28 4.60 23.50
C ARG A 27 -29.37 3.65 22.69
N SER A 28 -28.40 4.16 21.95
CA SER A 28 -27.51 3.40 21.09
C SER A 28 -26.07 3.40 21.61
N GLU A 29 -25.38 2.28 21.44
CA GLU A 29 -23.97 2.12 21.83
C GLU A 29 -23.08 2.69 20.71
N ILE A 30 -22.16 3.59 21.05
CA ILE A 30 -21.16 4.11 20.12
C ILE A 30 -19.87 3.33 20.27
N GLU A 31 -19.37 2.80 19.15
CA GLU A 31 -18.09 2.10 19.06
C GLU A 31 -17.09 2.89 18.21
N GLN A 32 -15.82 2.94 18.64
CA GLN A 32 -14.76 3.65 17.92
C GLN A 32 -13.73 2.68 17.33
N LEU A 33 -13.49 2.80 16.03
CA LEU A 33 -12.36 2.17 15.32
C LEU A 33 -11.25 3.20 15.08
N SER A 34 -9.99 2.81 15.27
CA SER A 34 -8.85 3.72 15.21
C SER A 34 -7.64 3.15 14.46
N TRP A 35 -6.97 4.01 13.69
CA TRP A 35 -5.72 3.76 12.96
C TRP A 35 -4.74 4.90 13.18
N GLY A 36 -3.45 4.59 13.11
CA GLY A 36 -2.35 5.52 13.31
C GLY A 36 -2.10 5.89 14.77
N GLY A 37 -1.58 7.09 14.98
CA GLY A 37 -1.23 7.61 16.30
C GLY A 37 -0.04 6.88 16.95
N THR A 38 0.04 6.97 18.28
CA THR A 38 1.09 6.33 19.10
C THR A 38 0.73 4.93 19.58
N THR A 39 -0.56 4.59 19.60
CA THR A 39 -1.07 3.37 20.24
C THR A 39 -1.63 2.35 19.26
N HIS A 40 -2.24 2.79 18.15
CA HIS A 40 -2.98 1.89 17.26
C HIS A 40 -2.18 1.45 16.03
N GLY A 41 -1.25 2.28 15.55
CA GLY A 41 -0.48 1.98 14.34
C GLY A 41 -1.36 1.84 13.10
N TRP A 42 -0.76 1.56 11.94
CA TRP A 42 -1.47 1.43 10.66
C TRP A 42 -1.75 -0.04 10.33
N HIS A 43 -2.44 -0.76 11.22
CA HIS A 43 -2.79 -2.17 11.04
C HIS A 43 -4.07 -2.34 10.20
N GLN A 44 -4.33 -3.56 9.70
CA GLN A 44 -5.52 -3.90 8.91
C GLN A 44 -5.71 -3.03 7.64
N LEU A 45 -4.59 -2.60 7.07
CA LEU A 45 -4.56 -2.00 5.75
C LEU A 45 -4.49 -3.10 4.70
N TYR A 46 -5.36 -3.02 3.71
CA TYR A 46 -5.32 -3.88 2.53
C TYR A 46 -4.19 -3.45 1.60
N PHE A 47 -4.03 -2.14 1.43
CA PHE A 47 -3.22 -1.60 0.35
C PHE A 47 -2.67 -0.22 0.68
N MET A 48 -1.40 -0.01 0.29
CA MET A 48 -0.70 1.27 0.32
C MET A 48 -0.04 1.47 -1.04
N LYS A 49 -0.41 2.53 -1.77
CA LYS A 49 0.13 2.87 -3.09
C LYS A 49 0.82 4.22 -3.03
N ASN A 50 2.08 4.27 -3.45
CA ASN A 50 2.88 5.50 -3.45
C ASN A 50 2.89 6.21 -2.08
N THR A 51 2.69 5.46 -1.00
CA THR A 51 2.67 5.93 0.38
C THR A 51 3.54 5.02 1.23
N THR A 52 4.13 5.57 2.28
CA THR A 52 4.88 4.82 3.28
C THR A 52 4.50 5.29 4.68
N THR A 53 4.95 4.56 5.69
CA THR A 53 4.82 5.00 7.09
C THR A 53 6.14 5.59 7.56
N GLU A 54 6.06 6.69 8.30
CA GLU A 54 7.21 7.33 8.92
C GLU A 54 7.01 7.41 10.44
N ARG A 55 8.09 7.12 11.17
CA ARG A 55 8.12 7.20 12.63
C ARG A 55 8.32 8.65 13.05
N GLY A 56 7.31 9.22 13.69
CA GLY A 56 7.36 10.54 14.31
C GLY A 56 7.86 10.51 15.77
N ALA A 57 7.79 11.67 16.41
CA ALA A 57 8.14 11.84 17.82
C ALA A 57 7.32 10.91 18.73
N MET A 58 7.90 10.51 19.86
CA MET A 58 7.25 9.66 20.88
C MET A 58 6.74 8.30 20.33
N GLY A 59 7.24 7.86 19.17
CA GLY A 59 6.88 6.57 18.58
C GLY A 59 5.59 6.55 17.76
N SER A 60 4.99 7.71 17.44
CA SER A 60 3.84 7.77 16.53
C SER A 60 4.22 7.29 15.13
N TYR A 61 3.30 6.62 14.43
CA TYR A 61 3.47 6.32 13.00
C TYR A 61 2.49 7.13 12.18
N SER A 62 3.00 7.83 11.16
CA SER A 62 2.19 8.62 10.23
C SER A 62 2.32 8.07 8.83
N VAL A 63 1.25 8.12 8.05
CA VAL A 63 1.29 7.86 6.61
C VAL A 63 1.69 9.13 5.90
N ARG A 64 2.60 9.01 4.94
CA ARG A 64 2.97 10.07 3.99
C ARG A 64 3.13 9.50 2.60
N LEU A 65 3.23 10.36 1.58
CA LEU A 65 3.67 9.94 0.25
C LEU A 65 5.08 9.34 0.34
N ALA A 66 5.31 8.27 -0.39
CA ALA A 66 6.62 7.64 -0.52
C ALA A 66 7.60 8.58 -1.23
N ASP A 67 8.88 8.34 -1.02
CA ASP A 67 9.93 9.08 -1.71
C ASP A 67 9.96 8.69 -3.19
N ASN A 68 10.60 9.52 -4.00
CA ASN A 68 10.84 9.27 -5.41
C ASN A 68 12.09 8.43 -5.69
N SER A 69 12.55 7.65 -4.70
CA SER A 69 13.61 6.66 -4.89
C SER A 69 13.30 5.82 -6.14
N PRO A 70 14.28 5.64 -7.05
CA PRO A 70 14.12 4.77 -8.21
C PRO A 70 13.69 3.37 -7.80
N VAL A 71 13.07 2.63 -8.71
CA VAL A 71 12.70 1.23 -8.48
C VAL A 71 13.32 0.44 -9.61
N GLU A 72 13.87 -0.73 -9.30
CA GLU A 72 14.39 -1.62 -10.33
C GLU A 72 13.28 -2.03 -11.31
N ASP A 73 13.59 -1.96 -12.59
CA ASP A 73 12.74 -2.40 -13.69
C ASP A 73 13.53 -3.28 -14.66
N GLU A 74 12.89 -3.73 -15.75
CA GLU A 74 13.54 -4.58 -16.76
C GLU A 74 14.73 -3.91 -17.45
N GLN A 75 14.80 -2.57 -17.45
CA GLN A 75 15.88 -1.80 -18.06
C GLN A 75 17.02 -1.52 -17.07
N THR A 76 16.81 -1.72 -15.77
CA THR A 76 17.80 -1.45 -14.74
C THR A 76 18.93 -2.49 -14.79
N ASP A 77 20.16 -2.04 -15.02
CA ASP A 77 21.34 -2.90 -15.06
C ASP A 77 21.97 -3.07 -13.67
N LEU A 78 22.10 -1.95 -12.94
CA LEU A 78 22.53 -1.87 -11.55
C LEU A 78 21.79 -0.73 -10.85
N LEU A 79 21.37 -0.94 -9.60
CA LEU A 79 20.86 0.11 -8.72
C LEU A 79 21.44 -0.06 -7.31
N LEU A 80 22.03 1.01 -6.77
CA LEU A 80 22.60 1.07 -5.44
C LEU A 80 21.84 2.15 -4.62
N HIS A 81 20.88 1.70 -3.81
CA HIS A 81 20.09 2.57 -2.94
C HIS A 81 20.84 3.09 -1.71
N PHE A 82 21.76 2.29 -1.16
CA PHE A 82 22.44 2.56 0.12
C PHE A 82 21.54 2.62 1.38
N ASP A 83 20.24 2.40 1.27
CA ASP A 83 19.28 2.36 2.39
C ASP A 83 19.65 1.39 3.53
N GLU A 84 20.23 0.24 3.18
CA GLU A 84 20.67 -0.80 4.11
C GLU A 84 22.21 -0.92 4.17
N ALA A 85 22.93 0.12 3.76
CA ALA A 85 24.38 0.11 3.69
C ALA A 85 25.05 -0.03 5.06
N LYS A 86 26.14 -0.81 5.09
CA LYS A 86 27.10 -0.89 6.19
C LYS A 86 28.46 -0.43 5.68
N LYS A 87 29.41 -0.20 6.60
CA LYS A 87 30.76 0.27 6.26
C LYS A 87 31.48 -0.58 5.20
N SER A 88 31.20 -1.88 5.17
CA SER A 88 31.85 -2.85 4.30
C SER A 88 30.89 -3.72 3.47
N SER A 89 29.62 -3.35 3.38
CA SER A 89 28.63 -4.10 2.58
C SER A 89 27.49 -3.20 2.14
N ILE A 90 27.03 -3.39 0.91
CA ILE A 90 25.82 -2.77 0.35
C ILE A 90 24.94 -3.89 -0.20
N ARG A 91 23.62 -3.67 -0.21
CA ARG A 91 22.66 -4.58 -0.82
C ARG A 91 22.23 -4.01 -2.17
N PHE A 92 22.22 -4.86 -3.20
CA PHE A 92 21.67 -4.58 -4.52
C PHE A 92 21.22 -5.90 -5.14
N GLU A 93 20.17 -5.88 -5.96
CA GLU A 93 19.60 -7.08 -6.57
C GLU A 93 20.03 -7.13 -8.04
N SER A 94 21.22 -7.68 -8.31
CA SER A 94 21.69 -7.86 -9.68
C SER A 94 22.40 -9.18 -9.86
N ALA A 95 21.98 -9.94 -10.88
CA ALA A 95 22.72 -11.11 -11.36
C ALA A 95 23.92 -10.75 -12.25
N ARG A 96 24.10 -9.45 -12.56
CA ARG A 96 25.06 -8.94 -13.55
C ARG A 96 26.26 -8.23 -12.93
N TYR A 97 26.31 -8.14 -11.61
CA TYR A 97 27.36 -7.43 -10.88
C TYR A 97 27.67 -8.15 -9.57
N GLU A 98 28.94 -8.14 -9.16
CA GLU A 98 29.37 -8.68 -7.86
C GLU A 98 30.18 -7.64 -7.06
N PRO A 99 30.04 -7.58 -5.73
CA PRO A 99 30.86 -6.69 -4.92
C PRO A 99 32.33 -7.13 -4.91
N ASP A 100 33.25 -6.17 -5.06
CA ASP A 100 34.70 -6.37 -4.93
C ASP A 100 35.25 -5.79 -3.62
N LEU A 101 35.04 -4.50 -3.41
CA LEU A 101 35.49 -3.77 -2.21
C LEU A 101 34.49 -2.70 -1.85
N ILE A 102 34.03 -2.68 -0.60
CA ILE A 102 33.12 -1.65 -0.11
C ILE A 102 33.77 -1.00 1.11
N ARG A 103 33.95 0.31 1.05
CA ARG A 103 34.43 1.16 2.15
C ARG A 103 33.69 2.48 2.08
N ILE A 104 32.68 2.65 2.92
CA ILE A 104 31.85 3.86 2.96
C ILE A 104 31.48 4.21 4.41
N PHE A 105 31.03 5.44 4.62
CA PHE A 105 30.34 5.87 5.84
C PHE A 105 28.84 5.91 5.57
N PRO A 106 28.06 4.87 5.93
CA PRO A 106 26.61 4.90 5.75
C PRO A 106 26.00 6.00 6.62
N SER A 107 25.09 6.78 6.03
CA SER A 107 24.50 7.95 6.67
C SER A 107 22.98 7.88 6.63
N ARG A 108 22.33 8.06 7.80
CA ARG A 108 20.86 8.17 7.90
C ARG A 108 20.37 9.62 7.96
N GLU A 109 21.28 10.55 8.23
CA GLU A 109 21.01 11.98 8.44
C GLU A 109 21.18 12.77 7.15
N VAL A 110 22.31 12.56 6.46
CA VAL A 110 22.58 13.13 5.13
C VAL A 110 22.23 12.08 4.11
N LYS A 111 21.05 12.17 3.49
CA LYS A 111 20.54 11.28 2.43
C LYS A 111 19.58 12.04 1.52
N LYS A 112 19.36 11.54 0.31
CA LYS A 112 18.38 12.11 -0.62
C LYS A 112 17.02 11.42 -0.45
N PHE A 113 17.00 10.09 -0.49
CA PHE A 113 15.78 9.32 -0.32
C PHE A 113 15.95 8.21 0.71
N GLY A 114 14.83 7.56 1.04
CA GLY A 114 14.84 6.32 1.78
C GLY A 114 15.44 6.46 3.18
N ASN A 115 16.20 5.44 3.57
CA ASN A 115 16.75 5.29 4.91
C ASN A 115 18.22 5.64 5.01
N GLY A 116 18.97 5.76 3.91
CA GLY A 116 20.36 6.22 3.98
C GLY A 116 21.09 6.37 2.65
N SER A 117 22.25 7.03 2.73
CA SER A 117 23.16 7.24 1.59
C SER A 117 24.58 6.73 1.90
N ALA A 118 25.45 6.72 0.88
CA ALA A 118 26.87 6.42 1.03
C ALA A 118 27.73 7.67 1.18
N GLY A 119 28.35 7.85 2.35
CA GLY A 119 29.38 8.87 2.58
C GLY A 119 30.78 8.40 2.16
N PHE A 120 31.46 9.24 1.39
CA PHE A 120 32.87 9.10 1.00
C PHE A 120 33.62 10.23 1.69
N LEU A 121 34.05 9.99 2.92
CA LEU A 121 34.59 11.03 3.83
C LEU A 121 36.06 10.81 4.16
N HIS A 122 36.68 9.80 3.54
CA HIS A 122 38.08 9.46 3.70
C HIS A 122 38.65 8.99 2.36
N PHE A 123 39.95 9.19 2.12
CA PHE A 123 40.58 8.97 0.81
C PHE A 123 40.50 7.52 0.31
N ASP A 124 40.35 6.56 1.21
CA ASP A 124 40.24 5.13 0.88
C ASP A 124 38.78 4.66 0.75
N ASN A 125 37.81 5.55 0.90
CA ASN A 125 36.41 5.22 0.69
C ASN A 125 36.12 5.02 -0.79
N THR A 126 35.44 3.94 -1.11
CA THR A 126 35.05 3.56 -2.46
C THR A 126 34.02 2.43 -2.42
N VAL A 127 33.22 2.32 -3.46
CA VAL A 127 32.48 1.12 -3.79
C VAL A 127 33.05 0.57 -5.09
N ARG A 128 33.63 -0.62 -5.06
CA ARG A 128 34.11 -1.35 -6.23
C ARG A 128 33.25 -2.57 -6.47
N ILE A 129 32.86 -2.75 -7.72
CA ILE A 129 31.94 -3.78 -8.17
C ILE A 129 32.48 -4.34 -9.49
N ARG A 130 32.46 -5.66 -9.68
CA ARG A 130 32.86 -6.28 -10.95
C ARG A 130 31.63 -6.48 -11.83
N PRO A 131 31.65 -5.96 -13.07
CA PRO A 131 30.66 -6.34 -14.07
C PRO A 131 30.81 -7.82 -14.45
N LEU A 132 29.70 -8.54 -14.50
CA LEU A 132 29.61 -9.93 -14.94
C LEU A 132 28.99 -9.99 -16.34
N VAL A 133 29.07 -11.17 -16.96
CA VAL A 133 28.48 -11.45 -18.27
C VAL A 133 26.99 -11.07 -18.27
N GLY A 134 26.59 -10.30 -19.28
CA GLY A 134 25.24 -9.79 -19.44
C GLY A 134 25.06 -8.35 -18.97
N SER A 135 25.99 -7.77 -18.19
CA SER A 135 26.01 -6.33 -17.90
C SER A 135 26.34 -5.50 -19.14
N ILE A 136 25.94 -4.22 -19.16
CA ILE A 136 26.30 -3.27 -20.24
C ILE A 136 27.82 -3.17 -20.41
N PHE A 137 28.58 -3.29 -19.31
CA PHE A 137 30.05 -3.22 -19.31
C PHE A 137 30.73 -4.56 -19.59
N SER A 138 29.98 -5.64 -19.80
CA SER A 138 30.53 -6.93 -20.25
C SER A 138 30.29 -7.20 -21.72
N ASP A 139 29.42 -6.43 -22.38
CA ASP A 139 29.14 -6.55 -23.80
C ASP A 139 30.30 -5.95 -24.62
N ARG A 140 30.94 -6.81 -25.41
CA ARG A 140 32.22 -6.52 -26.07
C ARG A 140 32.07 -6.12 -27.53
N GLU A 141 30.89 -6.35 -28.12
CA GLU A 141 30.69 -6.16 -29.56
C GLU A 141 30.09 -4.80 -29.89
N LYS A 142 29.18 -4.30 -29.05
CA LYS A 142 28.53 -3.01 -29.27
C LYS A 142 28.11 -2.36 -27.96
N VAL A 143 28.42 -1.08 -27.79
CA VAL A 143 27.88 -0.26 -26.70
C VAL A 143 26.39 0.00 -26.97
N PRO A 144 25.46 -0.53 -26.14
CA PRO A 144 24.03 -0.26 -26.31
C PRO A 144 23.69 1.16 -25.85
N SER A 145 22.43 1.59 -26.04
CA SER A 145 21.94 2.78 -25.34
C SER A 145 22.01 2.55 -23.83
N PHE A 146 22.50 3.53 -23.09
CA PHE A 146 22.64 3.42 -21.63
C PHE A 146 22.50 4.77 -20.94
N THR A 147 22.20 4.73 -19.65
CA THR A 147 22.25 5.89 -18.76
C THR A 147 22.95 5.52 -17.47
N ILE A 148 23.80 6.41 -16.97
CA ILE A 148 24.38 6.32 -15.62
C ILE A 148 23.91 7.57 -14.88
N ASP A 149 23.16 7.39 -13.80
CA ASP A 149 22.64 8.50 -13.00
C ASP A 149 22.77 8.26 -11.50
N PHE A 150 22.83 9.35 -10.74
CA PHE A 150 23.04 9.33 -9.30
C PHE A 150 22.72 10.71 -8.71
N PHE A 151 22.46 10.75 -7.40
CA PHE A 151 22.43 11.99 -6.65
C PHE A 151 23.78 12.23 -5.95
N LEU A 152 24.27 13.46 -6.01
CA LEU A 152 25.48 13.91 -5.30
C LEU A 152 25.15 14.97 -4.28
N HIS A 153 25.80 14.88 -3.12
CA HIS A 153 25.88 15.93 -2.13
C HIS A 153 27.36 16.18 -1.78
N PRO A 154 28.07 16.98 -2.60
CA PRO A 154 29.50 17.22 -2.41
C PRO A 154 29.77 18.07 -1.17
N MET A 155 30.72 17.65 -0.36
CA MET A 155 31.20 18.45 0.78
C MET A 155 32.43 19.28 0.40
N SER A 156 33.25 18.76 -0.52
CA SER A 156 34.31 19.51 -1.20
C SER A 156 34.59 18.91 -2.57
N VAL A 157 35.27 19.65 -3.44
CA VAL A 157 35.60 19.20 -4.79
C VAL A 157 37.05 19.50 -5.12
N HIS A 158 37.76 18.46 -5.56
CA HIS A 158 39.16 18.52 -5.97
C HIS A 158 39.27 18.08 -7.43
N ASN A 159 40.24 18.62 -8.16
CA ASN A 159 40.52 18.18 -9.52
C ASN A 159 40.95 16.70 -9.52
N GLY A 160 40.34 15.91 -10.41
CA GLY A 160 40.58 14.48 -10.53
C GLY A 160 39.77 13.60 -9.57
N ALA A 161 39.02 14.17 -8.63
CA ALA A 161 38.12 13.40 -7.75
C ALA A 161 37.08 12.65 -8.58
N SER A 162 37.03 11.32 -8.45
CA SER A 162 36.23 10.46 -9.31
C SER A 162 34.91 10.09 -8.63
N VAL A 163 33.81 10.33 -9.32
CA VAL A 163 32.48 9.92 -8.86
C VAL A 163 32.15 8.52 -9.35
N PHE A 164 32.48 8.22 -10.61
CA PHE A 164 32.36 6.91 -11.23
C PHE A 164 33.58 6.65 -12.09
N SER A 165 34.11 5.43 -12.09
CA SER A 165 35.21 5.04 -12.98
C SER A 165 35.12 3.57 -13.33
N TRP A 166 34.86 3.28 -14.60
CA TRP A 166 35.25 2.01 -15.21
C TRP A 166 36.26 2.34 -16.31
N HIS A 167 37.42 2.80 -15.88
CA HIS A 167 38.49 3.34 -16.70
C HIS A 167 39.84 2.91 -16.11
N ALA A 168 40.66 2.25 -16.91
CA ALA A 168 41.92 1.66 -16.46
C ALA A 168 42.90 1.49 -17.62
N PRO A 169 44.21 1.33 -17.33
CA PRO A 169 45.15 0.92 -18.36
C PRO A 169 44.88 -0.51 -18.81
N VAL A 170 44.99 -0.77 -20.11
CA VAL A 170 44.88 -2.10 -20.71
C VAL A 170 46.19 -2.54 -21.33
N VAL A 171 46.45 -3.84 -21.25
CA VAL A 171 47.64 -4.47 -21.85
C VAL A 171 47.23 -5.08 -23.19
N ASP A 172 47.03 -4.22 -24.18
CA ASP A 172 46.88 -4.60 -25.59
C ASP A 172 48.13 -4.21 -26.40
N LEU A 173 48.13 -4.45 -27.71
CA LEU A 173 49.27 -4.14 -28.60
C LEU A 173 49.64 -2.65 -28.62
N VAL A 174 48.72 -1.75 -28.24
CA VAL A 174 48.92 -0.30 -28.23
C VAL A 174 49.24 0.22 -26.83
N GLY A 175 48.75 -0.45 -25.79
CA GLY A 175 48.76 0.05 -24.42
C GLY A 175 47.86 1.27 -24.24
N GLY A 176 47.88 1.87 -23.05
CA GLY A 176 47.14 3.08 -22.70
C GLY A 176 45.85 2.81 -21.92
N PHE A 177 45.06 3.87 -21.71
CA PHE A 177 43.83 3.81 -20.94
C PHE A 177 42.61 3.60 -21.84
N THR A 178 41.58 2.97 -21.29
CA THR A 178 40.27 2.84 -21.96
C THR A 178 39.16 2.78 -20.94
N GLY A 179 37.96 3.15 -21.35
CA GLY A 179 36.74 3.04 -20.56
C GLY A 179 36.06 4.38 -20.29
N ILE A 180 35.19 4.42 -19.29
CA ILE A 180 34.33 5.55 -18.98
C ILE A 180 34.60 6.05 -17.56
N LYS A 181 34.70 7.37 -17.38
CA LYS A 181 34.95 7.99 -16.08
C LYS A 181 34.16 9.30 -15.92
N ALA A 182 33.54 9.46 -14.75
CA ALA A 182 32.99 10.73 -14.27
C ALA A 182 33.89 11.30 -13.16
N TYR A 183 34.43 12.51 -13.36
CA TYR A 183 35.35 13.13 -12.43
C TYR A 183 35.20 14.64 -12.38
N PHE A 184 35.62 15.26 -11.27
CA PHE A 184 35.61 16.70 -11.15
C PHE A 184 36.85 17.34 -11.75
N GLN A 185 36.65 18.41 -12.52
CA GLN A 185 37.72 19.29 -13.00
C GLN A 185 37.20 20.73 -13.02
N ASN A 186 37.97 21.66 -12.46
CA ASN A 186 37.62 23.07 -12.37
C ASN A 186 36.23 23.33 -11.73
N GLY A 187 35.83 22.46 -10.80
CA GLY A 187 34.55 22.51 -10.10
C GLY A 187 33.34 22.00 -10.89
N ARG A 188 33.54 21.38 -12.06
CA ARG A 188 32.49 20.82 -12.92
C ARG A 188 32.62 19.31 -12.97
N LEU A 189 31.51 18.59 -13.16
CA LEU A 189 31.54 17.16 -13.43
C LEU A 189 31.81 16.93 -14.92
N HIS A 190 32.91 16.22 -15.21
CA HIS A 190 33.34 15.83 -16.55
C HIS A 190 33.11 14.33 -16.73
N TRP A 191 32.68 13.96 -17.93
CA TRP A 191 32.57 12.58 -18.40
C TRP A 191 33.56 12.35 -19.53
N LEU A 192 34.43 11.36 -19.37
CA LEU A 192 35.40 10.91 -20.36
C LEU A 192 35.05 9.49 -20.80
N CYS A 193 34.91 9.27 -22.10
CA CYS A 193 34.95 7.94 -22.70
C CYS A 193 36.24 7.86 -23.55
N GLU A 194 37.26 7.18 -23.03
CA GLU A 194 38.57 7.07 -23.69
C GLU A 194 38.64 5.75 -24.44
N ARG A 195 38.95 5.81 -25.74
CA ARG A 195 39.05 4.64 -26.62
C ARG A 195 37.84 3.69 -26.58
N VAL A 196 36.64 4.24 -26.36
CA VAL A 196 35.37 3.49 -26.39
C VAL A 196 34.67 3.62 -27.75
N PHE A 197 34.86 4.75 -28.43
CA PHE A 197 34.19 5.04 -29.71
C PHE A 197 35.23 5.15 -30.84
N SER A 198 34.88 4.69 -32.03
CA SER A 198 35.72 4.79 -33.23
C SER A 198 34.93 5.30 -34.44
N ASP A 199 35.62 5.97 -35.36
CA ASP A 199 35.02 6.36 -36.65
C ASP A 199 34.92 5.16 -37.61
N ARG A 200 34.35 5.36 -38.80
CA ARG A 200 34.16 4.27 -39.78
C ARG A 200 35.48 3.64 -40.27
N GLU A 201 36.60 4.35 -40.09
CA GLU A 201 37.95 3.87 -40.44
C GLU A 201 38.59 3.11 -39.27
N GLY A 202 37.89 2.94 -38.15
CA GLY A 202 38.37 2.25 -36.95
C GLY A 202 39.29 3.09 -36.07
N ARG A 203 39.43 4.41 -36.33
CA ARG A 203 40.25 5.28 -35.49
C ARG A 203 39.48 5.67 -34.24
N THR A 204 40.06 5.46 -33.08
CA THR A 204 39.43 5.80 -31.80
C THR A 204 39.26 7.32 -31.64
N ARG A 205 38.15 7.72 -31.03
CA ARG A 205 37.79 9.10 -30.70
C ARG A 205 37.45 9.18 -29.23
N ASP A 206 38.26 9.94 -28.49
CA ASP A 206 37.98 10.20 -27.09
C ASP A 206 36.87 11.23 -26.97
N ILE A 207 35.90 10.92 -26.11
CA ILE A 207 34.72 11.75 -25.89
C ILE A 207 34.85 12.41 -24.54
N LEU A 208 34.89 13.74 -24.52
CA LEU A 208 34.90 14.54 -23.29
C LEU A 208 33.73 15.51 -23.31
N ILE A 209 32.79 15.33 -22.40
CA ILE A 209 31.66 16.24 -22.17
C ILE A 209 31.60 16.63 -20.70
N ALA A 210 31.27 17.89 -20.42
CA ALA A 210 31.23 18.41 -19.05
C ALA A 210 29.95 19.20 -18.80
N GLU A 211 29.56 19.25 -17.53
CA GLU A 211 28.45 20.08 -17.11
C GLU A 211 28.75 21.57 -17.29
N ARG A 212 27.74 22.32 -17.73
CA ARG A 212 27.81 23.76 -18.01
C ARG A 212 27.89 24.62 -16.76
N GLU A 213 27.58 24.07 -15.60
CA GLU A 213 27.60 24.77 -14.32
C GLU A 213 28.60 24.11 -13.37
N LYS A 214 29.11 24.89 -12.43
CA LYS A 214 29.89 24.32 -11.33
C LYS A 214 28.94 23.63 -10.37
N VAL A 215 29.44 22.64 -9.64
CA VAL A 215 28.65 21.98 -8.61
C VAL A 215 28.52 22.87 -7.39
N THR A 216 27.36 22.81 -6.76
CA THR A 216 27.03 23.44 -5.48
C THR A 216 27.40 22.48 -4.36
N LEU A 217 28.01 23.01 -3.30
CA LEU A 217 28.43 22.22 -2.14
C LEU A 217 27.30 22.17 -1.12
N GLY A 218 27.14 21.05 -0.43
CA GLY A 218 26.15 20.90 0.65
C GLY A 218 24.70 20.76 0.18
N GLU A 219 24.47 20.52 -1.12
CA GLU A 219 23.14 20.39 -1.71
C GLU A 219 23.06 19.11 -2.55
N TRP A 220 21.91 18.45 -2.50
CA TRP A 220 21.63 17.29 -3.35
C TRP A 220 21.25 17.74 -4.77
N HIS A 221 21.97 17.25 -5.76
CA HIS A 221 21.60 17.38 -7.17
C HIS A 221 21.63 16.02 -7.85
N HIS A 222 20.69 15.81 -8.77
CA HIS A 222 20.71 14.66 -9.68
C HIS A 222 21.65 14.95 -10.85
N HIS A 223 22.46 13.96 -11.20
CA HIS A 223 23.40 14.01 -12.31
C HIS A 223 23.20 12.76 -13.17
N ALA A 224 23.21 12.91 -14.50
CA ALA A 224 23.15 11.78 -15.41
C ALA A 224 23.95 11.98 -16.69
N LEU A 225 24.55 10.90 -17.20
CA LEU A 225 25.00 10.76 -18.58
C LEU A 225 24.10 9.74 -19.27
N SER A 226 23.50 10.12 -20.40
CA SER A 226 22.71 9.21 -21.24
C SER A 226 23.27 9.18 -22.66
N TYR A 227 23.40 7.99 -23.22
CA TYR A 227 23.82 7.76 -24.61
C TYR A 227 22.76 6.96 -25.35
N ASP A 228 22.35 7.46 -26.51
CA ASP A 228 21.47 6.75 -27.43
C ASP A 228 22.25 6.18 -28.62
N ALA A 229 22.35 4.86 -28.70
CA ALA A 229 23.12 4.17 -29.72
C ALA A 229 22.47 4.17 -31.12
N MET A 230 21.19 4.56 -31.24
CA MET A 230 20.50 4.65 -32.52
C MET A 230 20.80 5.97 -33.24
N SER A 231 20.86 7.06 -32.48
CA SER A 231 21.06 8.41 -33.01
C SER A 231 22.49 8.92 -32.81
N GLY A 232 23.24 8.33 -31.88
CA GLY A 232 24.56 8.81 -31.46
C GLY A 232 24.50 9.99 -30.51
N LEU A 233 23.32 10.37 -30.00
CA LEU A 233 23.17 11.50 -29.10
C LEU A 233 23.67 11.13 -27.69
N MET A 234 24.58 11.94 -27.16
CA MET A 234 25.03 11.88 -25.77
C MET A 234 24.59 13.14 -25.02
N VAL A 235 23.92 12.97 -23.89
CA VAL A 235 23.30 14.06 -23.12
C VAL A 235 23.68 13.95 -21.66
N LEU A 236 24.10 15.09 -21.09
CA LEU A 236 24.20 15.29 -19.65
C LEU A 236 22.91 15.91 -19.12
N TYR A 237 22.41 15.37 -18.02
CA TYR A 237 21.28 15.93 -17.29
C TYR A 237 21.72 16.40 -15.90
N ARG A 238 21.09 17.47 -15.44
CA ARG A 238 21.14 17.92 -14.05
C ARG A 238 19.72 18.20 -13.57
N ASP A 239 19.33 17.61 -12.46
CA ASP A 239 17.97 17.72 -11.90
C ASP A 239 16.87 17.43 -12.95
N GLY A 240 17.09 16.38 -13.74
CA GLY A 240 16.17 15.93 -14.80
C GLY A 240 16.15 16.80 -16.06
N LYS A 241 16.84 17.95 -16.06
CA LYS A 241 16.89 18.89 -17.20
C LYS A 241 18.16 18.69 -18.01
N VAL A 242 18.07 18.88 -19.33
CA VAL A 242 19.24 18.83 -20.22
C VAL A 242 20.23 19.91 -19.80
N ASN A 243 21.44 19.50 -19.43
CA ASN A 243 22.53 20.39 -19.05
C ASN A 243 23.49 20.63 -20.23
N ASN A 244 23.91 19.56 -20.90
CA ASN A 244 24.78 19.64 -22.07
C ASN A 244 24.54 18.44 -23.00
N LEU A 245 24.93 18.53 -24.26
CA LEU A 245 24.82 17.40 -25.20
C LEU A 245 25.86 17.49 -26.31
N GLN A 246 26.09 16.35 -26.98
CA GLN A 246 26.88 16.27 -28.21
C GLN A 246 26.47 15.06 -29.05
N TRP A 247 26.74 15.13 -30.35
CA TRP A 247 26.53 14.01 -31.28
C TRP A 247 27.83 13.22 -31.47
N LEU A 248 27.80 11.92 -31.22
CA LEU A 248 28.90 10.98 -31.47
C LEU A 248 28.81 10.49 -32.91
N THR A 249 28.97 11.44 -33.83
CA THR A 249 28.91 11.23 -35.27
C THR A 249 30.08 11.90 -35.97
N GLU A 250 30.44 11.41 -37.15
CA GLU A 250 31.37 12.09 -38.03
C GLU A 250 30.85 13.50 -38.36
N GLY A 251 31.59 14.52 -37.92
CA GLY A 251 31.20 15.92 -38.06
C GLY A 251 30.38 16.50 -36.89
N GLY A 252 29.99 15.70 -35.90
CA GLY A 252 29.36 16.15 -34.65
C GLY A 252 27.96 16.73 -34.82
N LYS A 253 27.15 16.14 -35.71
CA LYS A 253 25.79 16.61 -36.05
C LYS A 253 24.77 15.48 -36.02
N GLU A 254 23.52 15.86 -35.85
CA GLU A 254 22.37 14.96 -36.01
C GLU A 254 22.37 14.31 -37.41
N GLY A 255 22.08 13.00 -37.47
CA GLY A 255 22.02 12.24 -38.72
C GLY A 255 23.36 11.98 -39.42
N GLY A 256 24.49 12.38 -38.81
CA GLY A 256 25.83 12.04 -39.30
C GLY A 256 26.15 10.55 -39.14
N THR A 257 27.22 10.08 -39.80
CA THR A 257 27.71 8.70 -39.64
C THR A 257 28.06 8.43 -38.18
N LEU A 258 27.42 7.43 -37.56
CA LEU A 258 27.61 7.10 -36.15
C LEU A 258 29.04 6.62 -35.87
N PHE A 259 29.59 7.02 -34.72
CA PHE A 259 30.75 6.32 -34.18
C PHE A 259 30.35 4.92 -33.71
N HIS A 260 31.23 3.95 -33.95
CA HIS A 260 31.07 2.59 -33.46
C HIS A 260 31.59 2.52 -32.02
N GLY A 261 30.72 2.19 -31.08
CA GLY A 261 31.09 2.02 -29.67
C GLY A 261 31.40 0.55 -29.37
N SER A 262 32.56 0.27 -28.78
CA SER A 262 32.92 -1.04 -28.23
C SER A 262 33.81 -0.90 -27.00
N PHE A 263 33.60 -1.77 -26.00
CA PHE A 263 34.47 -1.82 -24.83
C PHE A 263 35.64 -2.78 -25.06
N SER A 264 36.84 -2.37 -24.63
CA SER A 264 38.03 -3.22 -24.77
C SER A 264 37.85 -4.54 -23.99
N PRO A 265 38.06 -5.71 -24.63
CA PRO A 265 37.98 -7.00 -23.93
C PRO A 265 39.08 -7.19 -22.88
N HIS A 266 40.09 -6.30 -22.88
CA HIS A 266 41.19 -6.29 -21.92
C HIS A 266 40.90 -5.43 -20.69
N LEU A 267 39.79 -4.67 -20.67
CA LEU A 267 39.35 -3.91 -19.50
C LEU A 267 38.65 -4.84 -18.51
N VAL A 268 39.42 -5.41 -17.59
CA VAL A 268 38.94 -6.41 -16.61
C VAL A 268 38.88 -5.89 -15.16
N MET A 269 39.17 -4.60 -14.98
CA MET A 269 39.15 -3.98 -13.64
C MET A 269 37.70 -3.79 -13.15
N PRO A 270 37.46 -3.87 -11.83
CA PRO A 270 36.18 -3.48 -11.25
C PRO A 270 35.84 -2.02 -11.59
N LEU A 271 34.55 -1.72 -11.78
CA LEU A 271 34.10 -0.33 -11.77
C LEU A 271 34.16 0.19 -10.33
N SER A 272 34.43 1.47 -10.17
CA SER A 272 34.50 2.15 -8.88
C SER A 272 33.54 3.32 -8.81
N VAL A 273 32.99 3.56 -7.62
CA VAL A 273 32.17 4.72 -7.28
C VAL A 273 32.84 5.43 -6.10
N GLY A 274 32.96 6.75 -6.22
CA GLY A 274 33.44 7.66 -5.18
C GLY A 274 34.94 7.62 -4.87
N GLU A 275 35.81 7.15 -5.78
CA GLU A 275 37.26 7.17 -5.56
C GLU A 275 37.81 8.61 -5.46
N ASN A 276 38.38 8.95 -4.29
CA ASN A 276 38.83 10.31 -3.93
C ASN A 276 37.71 11.37 -3.98
N TYR A 277 36.45 10.96 -4.04
CA TYR A 277 35.31 11.86 -3.86
C TYR A 277 35.14 12.19 -2.38
N TYR A 278 34.73 13.43 -2.08
CA TYR A 278 34.48 13.89 -0.71
C TYR A 278 33.05 14.45 -0.58
N GLY A 279 32.13 13.61 -0.12
CA GLY A 279 30.70 13.94 -0.04
C GLY A 279 29.84 12.69 0.11
N TYR A 280 28.56 12.81 -0.23
CA TYR A 280 27.61 11.70 -0.18
C TYR A 280 27.06 11.40 -1.57
N ILE A 281 26.85 10.12 -1.86
CA ILE A 281 26.20 9.64 -3.08
C ILE A 281 24.98 8.83 -2.67
N ASP A 282 23.89 9.04 -3.39
CA ASP A 282 22.64 8.31 -3.21
C ASP A 282 22.09 7.85 -4.57
N GLU A 283 21.34 6.76 -4.56
CA GLU A 283 20.66 6.21 -5.74
C GLU A 283 21.54 6.06 -7.00
N PHE A 284 22.69 5.41 -6.88
CA PHE A 284 23.56 5.20 -8.04
C PHE A 284 22.98 4.12 -8.95
N ARG A 285 22.65 4.48 -10.19
CA ARG A 285 21.97 3.61 -11.14
C ARG A 285 22.65 3.59 -12.50
N ILE A 286 22.64 2.40 -13.10
CA ILE A 286 22.98 2.15 -14.50
C ILE A 286 21.76 1.51 -15.13
N SER A 287 21.26 2.08 -16.23
CA SER A 287 20.10 1.60 -16.97
C SER A 287 20.42 1.41 -18.44
N ARG A 288 19.72 0.48 -19.07
CA ARG A 288 19.64 0.33 -20.54
C ARG A 288 18.69 1.39 -21.06
N GLY A 289 19.12 2.15 -22.06
CA GLY A 289 18.39 3.32 -22.54
C GLY A 289 18.30 4.43 -21.50
N LYS A 290 17.27 5.27 -21.64
CA LYS A 290 17.00 6.41 -20.74
C LYS A 290 15.81 6.11 -19.83
N PRO A 291 16.00 6.04 -18.51
CA PRO A 291 14.90 5.94 -17.56
C PRO A 291 14.24 7.31 -17.33
N ASP A 292 13.09 7.30 -16.66
CA ASP A 292 12.54 8.52 -16.05
C ASP A 292 13.42 8.99 -14.88
N PHE A 293 13.47 10.31 -14.69
CA PHE A 293 14.22 10.96 -13.60
C PHE A 293 13.25 11.57 -12.58
N PRO A 294 12.83 10.81 -11.56
CA PRO A 294 11.95 11.33 -10.52
C PRO A 294 12.77 12.17 -9.51
N VAL A 295 13.07 13.42 -9.87
CA VAL A 295 14.01 14.27 -9.10
C VAL A 295 13.41 14.98 -7.88
N GLY A 296 12.09 15.10 -7.81
CA GLY A 296 11.41 15.64 -6.63
C GLY A 296 11.57 14.72 -5.42
N ASP A 297 11.35 15.22 -4.22
CA ASP A 297 11.48 14.45 -2.96
C ASP A 297 10.43 13.33 -2.84
N PHE A 298 9.18 13.59 -3.22
CA PHE A 298 8.03 12.71 -2.99
C PHE A 298 7.22 12.40 -4.24
N ARG A 299 6.50 11.27 -4.20
CA ARG A 299 5.47 10.94 -5.20
C ARG A 299 4.41 12.04 -5.25
N GLY A 300 3.78 12.25 -6.41
CA GLY A 300 2.77 13.31 -6.59
C GLY A 300 1.44 13.03 -5.87
N SER A 301 1.03 11.77 -5.81
CA SER A 301 -0.15 11.31 -5.08
C SER A 301 -0.03 9.84 -4.68
N GLY A 302 -0.86 9.44 -3.73
CA GLY A 302 -0.88 8.09 -3.19
C GLY A 302 -2.19 7.77 -2.47
N GLU A 303 -2.39 6.51 -2.14
CA GLU A 303 -3.63 5.99 -1.54
C GLU A 303 -3.30 4.98 -0.44
N VAL A 304 -4.06 5.04 0.66
CA VAL A 304 -4.14 4.00 1.68
C VAL A 304 -5.56 3.51 1.78
N LYS A 305 -5.74 2.19 1.85
CA LYS A 305 -7.05 1.54 1.88
C LYS A 305 -7.10 0.48 2.97
N SER A 306 -8.19 0.47 3.73
CA SER A 306 -8.42 -0.57 4.74
C SER A 306 -8.80 -1.90 4.10
N GLU A 307 -8.71 -2.98 4.87
CA GLU A 307 -9.51 -4.17 4.60
C GLU A 307 -11.02 -3.84 4.64
N VAL A 308 -11.83 -4.73 4.08
CA VAL A 308 -13.29 -4.67 4.26
C VAL A 308 -13.63 -5.20 5.64
N LEU A 309 -14.08 -4.30 6.50
CA LEU A 309 -14.46 -4.56 7.88
C LEU A 309 -15.84 -5.21 7.91
N THR A 310 -16.01 -6.25 8.73
CA THR A 310 -17.32 -6.85 8.98
C THR A 310 -17.89 -6.27 10.28
N LEU A 311 -19.02 -5.57 10.17
CA LEU A 311 -19.74 -4.96 11.28
C LEU A 311 -20.66 -5.97 11.98
N LYS A 312 -21.09 -5.66 13.20
CA LYS A 312 -21.85 -6.58 14.07
C LYS A 312 -23.24 -6.90 13.51
N SER A 313 -23.93 -5.92 12.94
CA SER A 313 -25.26 -6.06 12.32
C SER A 313 -25.33 -5.34 10.98
N ARG A 314 -26.43 -5.54 10.24
CA ARG A 314 -26.75 -4.77 9.03
C ARG A 314 -27.28 -3.36 9.34
N GLY A 315 -27.78 -3.09 10.54
CA GLY A 315 -28.18 -1.74 10.96
C GLY A 315 -27.04 -0.89 11.52
N THR A 316 -25.85 -1.46 11.76
CA THR A 316 -24.68 -0.70 12.23
C THR A 316 -24.29 0.35 11.20
N ARG A 317 -24.20 1.63 11.61
CA ARG A 317 -23.93 2.76 10.70
C ARG A 317 -22.76 3.62 11.16
N PRO A 318 -21.92 4.14 10.24
CA PRO A 318 -20.94 5.15 10.58
C PRO A 318 -21.65 6.48 10.88
N VAL A 319 -21.31 7.07 12.02
CA VAL A 319 -21.86 8.37 12.46
C VAL A 319 -20.89 9.49 12.11
N LYS A 320 -19.59 9.26 12.28
CA LYS A 320 -18.60 10.32 12.19
C LYS A 320 -17.24 9.76 11.80
N PHE A 321 -16.52 10.52 10.98
CA PHE A 321 -15.15 10.24 10.60
C PHE A 321 -14.25 11.36 11.13
N PHE A 322 -13.15 10.99 11.76
CA PHE A 322 -12.17 11.93 12.28
C PHE A 322 -10.78 11.56 11.79
N TRP A 323 -9.98 12.54 11.39
CA TRP A 323 -8.56 12.34 11.17
C TRP A 323 -7.74 13.54 11.61
N LYS A 324 -6.50 13.25 11.98
CA LYS A 324 -5.48 14.26 12.22
C LYS A 324 -4.48 14.22 11.08
N SER A 325 -4.34 15.33 10.35
CA SER A 325 -3.36 15.48 9.28
C SER A 325 -2.51 16.75 9.46
N ALA A 326 -1.30 16.73 8.89
CA ALA A 326 -0.52 17.93 8.61
C ALA A 326 -0.50 18.16 7.10
N GLU A 327 -1.25 19.16 6.66
CA GLU A 327 -1.37 19.61 5.27
C GLU A 327 -0.71 20.99 5.17
N GLN A 328 0.31 21.12 4.33
CA GLN A 328 1.12 22.34 4.21
C GLN A 328 1.44 22.62 2.75
N LYS A 329 1.58 23.91 2.41
CA LYS A 329 2.08 24.35 1.09
C LYS A 329 1.32 23.72 -0.10
N GLY A 330 0.02 23.48 0.06
CA GLY A 330 -0.84 22.93 -0.99
C GLY A 330 -1.02 21.41 -0.97
N THR A 331 -0.41 20.69 -0.03
CA THR A 331 -0.67 19.26 0.15
C THR A 331 -2.06 19.01 0.75
N ALA A 332 -2.61 17.81 0.53
CA ALA A 332 -3.96 17.49 0.99
C ALA A 332 -4.16 16.02 1.36
N VAL A 333 -5.05 15.76 2.32
CA VAL A 333 -5.61 14.42 2.62
C VAL A 333 -7.11 14.41 2.35
N ARG A 334 -7.60 13.42 1.62
CA ARG A 334 -9.04 13.22 1.36
C ARG A 334 -9.45 11.83 1.78
N VAL A 335 -10.54 11.74 2.55
CA VAL A 335 -11.01 10.47 3.11
C VAL A 335 -12.36 10.12 2.50
N TYR A 336 -12.53 8.83 2.23
CA TYR A 336 -13.74 8.25 1.68
C TYR A 336 -14.09 6.97 2.42
N TYR A 337 -15.36 6.61 2.40
CA TYR A 337 -15.83 5.30 2.84
C TYR A 337 -16.81 4.71 1.83
N ARG A 338 -17.07 3.41 1.95
CA ARG A 338 -18.14 2.72 1.24
C ARG A 338 -18.69 1.60 2.11
N GLN A 339 -19.97 1.27 1.91
CA GLN A 339 -20.69 0.34 2.77
C GLN A 339 -21.69 -0.50 1.97
N SER A 340 -21.93 -1.74 2.40
CA SER A 340 -22.90 -2.66 1.79
C SER A 340 -23.34 -3.75 2.78
N ASP A 341 -24.53 -4.30 2.59
CA ASP A 341 -24.99 -5.53 3.28
C ASP A 341 -24.43 -6.81 2.66
N ILE A 342 -23.98 -6.72 1.42
CA ILE A 342 -23.39 -7.83 0.68
C ILE A 342 -21.89 -7.63 0.63
N TYR A 343 -21.14 -8.69 0.95
CA TYR A 343 -19.69 -8.65 0.94
C TYR A 343 -19.16 -8.24 -0.42
N PHE A 344 -18.13 -7.38 -0.43
CA PHE A 344 -17.36 -7.02 -1.61
C PHE A 344 -15.87 -7.20 -1.31
N PRO A 345 -15.04 -7.61 -2.28
CA PRO A 345 -13.62 -7.71 -2.04
C PRO A 345 -12.96 -6.33 -1.86
N PRO A 346 -11.87 -6.22 -1.07
CA PRO A 346 -11.20 -4.95 -0.81
C PRO A 346 -10.59 -4.27 -2.04
N TYR A 347 -10.27 -5.06 -3.08
CA TYR A 347 -9.80 -4.62 -4.39
C TYR A 347 -10.91 -4.42 -5.41
N ALA A 348 -12.18 -4.60 -5.04
CA ALA A 348 -13.28 -4.38 -5.95
C ALA A 348 -13.32 -2.89 -6.33
N GLU A 349 -12.80 -2.58 -7.51
CA GLU A 349 -12.98 -1.32 -8.20
C GLU A 349 -13.34 -1.69 -9.63
N ARG A 350 -14.15 -0.87 -10.31
CA ARG A 350 -14.33 -1.03 -11.76
C ARG A 350 -13.00 -0.72 -12.43
N GLU A 351 -12.11 -1.70 -12.56
CA GLU A 351 -11.16 -1.67 -13.67
C GLU A 351 -11.96 -2.00 -14.92
N GLU A 352 -12.30 -0.97 -15.70
CA GLU A 352 -12.94 -1.11 -17.02
C GLU A 352 -12.10 -1.95 -18.01
N SER A 353 -10.91 -2.40 -17.64
CA SER A 353 -9.90 -2.99 -18.52
C SER A 353 -9.53 -4.45 -18.24
N VAL A 354 -10.10 -5.14 -17.24
CA VAL A 354 -9.85 -6.58 -17.10
C VAL A 354 -10.84 -7.34 -18.00
N PRO A 355 -10.37 -8.09 -19.02
CA PRO A 355 -11.27 -8.89 -19.86
C PRO A 355 -11.89 -9.98 -18.99
N VAL A 356 -13.16 -9.81 -18.66
CA VAL A 356 -13.95 -10.81 -17.95
C VAL A 356 -14.12 -12.02 -18.88
N ARG A 357 -13.59 -13.19 -18.49
CA ARG A 357 -13.97 -14.44 -19.15
C ARG A 357 -15.49 -14.62 -19.01
N GLU A 358 -16.17 -15.01 -20.09
CA GLU A 358 -17.65 -14.99 -20.18
C GLU A 358 -18.39 -15.78 -19.09
N ASP A 359 -17.71 -16.72 -18.44
CA ASP A 359 -18.19 -17.54 -17.33
C ASP A 359 -18.33 -16.80 -15.98
N PHE A 360 -17.75 -15.60 -15.82
CA PHE A 360 -17.81 -14.80 -14.58
C PHE A 360 -18.64 -13.51 -14.68
N LYS A 361 -19.46 -13.34 -15.73
CA LYS A 361 -20.25 -12.12 -15.96
C LYS A 361 -21.24 -11.74 -14.84
N ASN A 362 -21.58 -12.65 -13.93
CA ASN A 362 -22.64 -12.44 -12.93
C ASN A 362 -22.17 -12.40 -11.46
N VAL A 363 -20.85 -12.41 -11.19
CA VAL A 363 -20.30 -12.35 -9.81
C VAL A 363 -19.49 -11.07 -9.59
N TYR A 364 -19.89 -9.96 -10.20
CA TYR A 364 -19.49 -8.64 -9.73
C TYR A 364 -20.66 -8.10 -8.91
N LEU A 365 -20.71 -8.55 -7.65
CA LEU A 365 -21.56 -7.97 -6.62
C LEU A 365 -21.40 -6.45 -6.69
N GLU A 366 -22.53 -5.73 -6.81
CA GLU A 366 -22.57 -4.27 -6.94
C GLU A 366 -21.66 -3.64 -5.89
N THR A 367 -20.47 -3.24 -6.33
CA THR A 367 -19.48 -2.71 -5.41
C THR A 367 -19.91 -1.30 -5.06
N PRO A 368 -20.11 -0.98 -3.77
CA PRO A 368 -20.61 0.33 -3.40
C PRO A 368 -19.61 1.42 -3.81
N PRO A 369 -20.09 2.57 -4.32
CA PRO A 369 -19.22 3.67 -4.70
C PRO A 369 -18.56 4.29 -3.47
N TRP A 370 -17.39 4.91 -3.68
CA TRP A 370 -16.73 5.69 -2.65
C TRP A 370 -17.50 6.98 -2.36
N ILE A 371 -17.77 7.22 -1.08
CA ILE A 371 -18.48 8.39 -0.56
C ILE A 371 -17.47 9.29 0.16
N PRO A 372 -17.27 10.56 -0.26
CA PRO A 372 -16.37 11.47 0.42
C PRO A 372 -16.92 11.90 1.77
N VAL A 373 -16.05 12.05 2.76
CA VAL A 373 -16.41 12.53 4.10
C VAL A 373 -15.65 13.81 4.46
N LYS A 374 -16.23 14.57 5.39
CA LYS A 374 -15.63 15.77 5.96
C LYS A 374 -15.11 15.47 7.36
N ASN A 375 -13.97 16.05 7.69
CA ASN A 375 -13.32 15.81 8.97
C ASN A 375 -14.18 16.32 10.10
N ASP A 376 -14.36 15.48 11.12
CA ASP A 376 -15.06 15.81 12.34
C ASP A 376 -16.51 16.29 12.13
N GLN A 377 -17.13 15.89 11.02
CA GLN A 377 -18.53 16.19 10.71
C GLN A 377 -19.41 14.95 10.88
N GLU A 378 -20.53 15.10 11.59
CA GLU A 378 -21.56 14.05 11.68
C GLU A 378 -22.21 13.80 10.33
N LEU A 379 -22.40 12.52 10.03
CA LEU A 379 -23.17 12.07 8.89
C LEU A 379 -24.67 12.12 9.18
N SER A 380 -25.49 12.06 8.12
CA SER A 380 -26.95 12.10 8.27
C SER A 380 -27.45 10.96 9.16
N ALA A 381 -28.40 11.27 10.06
CA ALA A 381 -29.10 10.27 10.86
C ALA A 381 -29.89 9.27 9.99
N ASP A 382 -30.28 9.67 8.79
CA ASP A 382 -31.05 8.84 7.85
C ASP A 382 -30.18 7.86 7.04
N LEU A 383 -28.86 7.85 7.26
CA LEU A 383 -27.98 6.88 6.61
C LEU A 383 -28.33 5.47 7.08
N LYS A 384 -28.65 4.62 6.11
CA LYS A 384 -28.79 3.18 6.36
C LYS A 384 -27.47 2.58 6.83
N GLY A 385 -27.58 1.62 7.73
CA GLY A 385 -26.47 0.77 8.13
C GLY A 385 -25.99 -0.13 7.00
N GLY A 386 -25.07 -1.01 7.34
CA GLY A 386 -24.67 -2.09 6.45
C GLY A 386 -23.66 -3.02 7.09
N ARG A 387 -23.62 -4.27 6.63
CA ARG A 387 -22.73 -5.30 7.20
C ARG A 387 -21.24 -5.10 6.95
N TYR A 388 -20.86 -4.49 5.84
CA TYR A 388 -19.49 -4.41 5.36
C TYR A 388 -19.08 -2.96 5.11
N LEU A 389 -17.98 -2.53 5.72
CA LEU A 389 -17.48 -1.16 5.65
C LEU A 389 -16.03 -1.15 5.18
N GLN A 390 -15.68 -0.23 4.29
CA GLN A 390 -14.29 0.02 3.92
C GLN A 390 -14.03 1.52 3.87
N TRP A 391 -12.82 1.93 4.21
CA TRP A 391 -12.38 3.31 4.07
C TRP A 391 -11.10 3.42 3.25
N LYS A 392 -10.88 4.59 2.67
CA LYS A 392 -9.60 4.95 2.05
C LYS A 392 -9.24 6.41 2.33
N ALA A 393 -7.95 6.68 2.28
CA ALA A 393 -7.38 8.03 2.30
C ALA A 393 -6.50 8.24 1.07
N GLU A 394 -6.77 9.30 0.33
CA GLU A 394 -5.95 9.79 -0.78
C GLU A 394 -5.06 10.93 -0.27
N LEU A 395 -3.77 10.83 -0.58
CA LEU A 395 -2.76 11.82 -0.23
C LEU A 395 -2.30 12.52 -1.51
N TYR A 396 -2.20 13.85 -1.45
CA TYR A 396 -1.77 14.69 -2.57
C TYR A 396 -0.57 15.55 -2.16
N GLY A 397 0.50 15.43 -2.94
CA GLY A 397 1.72 16.21 -2.79
C GLY A 397 1.68 17.50 -3.60
N THR A 398 2.76 18.26 -3.54
CA THR A 398 2.92 19.50 -4.32
C THR A 398 4.26 19.51 -5.03
N GLU A 399 4.23 19.37 -6.36
CA GLU A 399 5.41 19.39 -7.25
C GLU A 399 6.53 18.43 -6.85
N GLY A 400 6.19 17.36 -6.11
CA GLY A 400 7.16 16.43 -5.53
C GLY A 400 8.01 17.02 -4.40
N LEU A 401 7.77 18.24 -3.93
CA LEU A 401 8.55 18.88 -2.86
C LEU A 401 7.96 18.67 -1.46
N TYR A 402 6.65 18.51 -1.39
CA TYR A 402 5.94 18.42 -0.11
C TYR A 402 4.98 17.23 -0.09
N THR A 403 4.90 16.61 1.08
CA THR A 403 4.03 15.47 1.36
C THR A 403 3.10 15.80 2.53
N PRO A 404 1.80 15.45 2.47
CA PRO A 404 0.92 15.53 3.62
C PRO A 404 1.23 14.37 4.57
N TYR A 405 0.97 14.59 5.85
CA TYR A 405 1.06 13.55 6.86
C TYR A 405 -0.33 13.23 7.38
N LEU A 406 -0.75 11.98 7.28
CA LEU A 406 -1.93 11.46 7.99
C LEU A 406 -1.44 10.79 9.27
N HIS A 407 -1.71 11.41 10.41
CA HIS A 407 -1.23 10.96 11.72
C HIS A 407 -2.16 9.94 12.35
N GLU A 408 -3.46 10.15 12.23
CA GLU A 408 -4.48 9.34 12.90
C GLU A 408 -5.77 9.37 12.10
N PHE A 409 -6.51 8.27 12.12
CA PHE A 409 -7.84 8.16 11.53
C PHE A 409 -8.76 7.36 12.45
N ARG A 410 -10.00 7.81 12.62
CA ARG A 410 -11.01 7.18 13.46
C ARG A 410 -12.38 7.17 12.79
N ILE A 411 -13.15 6.13 13.08
CA ILE A 411 -14.55 6.00 12.70
C ILE A 411 -15.37 5.77 13.96
N MET A 412 -16.41 6.57 14.16
CA MET A 412 -17.44 6.34 15.17
C MET A 412 -18.61 5.61 14.53
N LEU A 413 -19.01 4.50 15.11
CA LEU A 413 -20.10 3.65 14.66
C LEU A 413 -21.22 3.70 15.69
N GLU A 414 -22.46 3.87 15.22
CA GLU A 414 -23.64 3.58 16.02
C GLU A 414 -23.98 2.11 15.81
N LEU A 415 -23.91 1.35 16.91
CA LEU A 415 -24.29 -0.04 16.90
C LEU A 415 -25.82 -0.15 16.93
N ASP A 416 -26.28 -1.19 16.26
CA ASP A 416 -27.67 -1.58 16.19
C ASP A 416 -27.79 -2.94 16.91
N PRO A 417 -28.11 -2.95 18.22
CA PRO A 417 -28.23 -4.19 18.99
C PRO A 417 -29.54 -4.93 18.65
N PRO A 418 -29.61 -6.25 18.87
CA PRO A 418 -30.85 -6.99 18.67
C PRO A 418 -32.01 -6.43 19.52
N PRO A 419 -33.27 -6.61 19.09
CA PRO A 419 -34.42 -6.18 19.87
C PRO A 419 -34.48 -6.78 21.26
N LEU A 420 -35.20 -6.11 22.16
CA LEU A 420 -35.53 -6.70 23.45
C LEU A 420 -36.49 -7.87 23.28
N ALA A 421 -36.39 -8.85 24.18
CA ALA A 421 -37.33 -9.97 24.20
C ALA A 421 -38.77 -9.46 24.41
N PRO A 422 -39.77 -10.01 23.69
CA PRO A 422 -41.16 -9.65 23.92
C PRO A 422 -41.59 -9.98 25.36
N ILE A 423 -42.45 -9.14 25.93
CA ILE A 423 -42.91 -9.30 27.32
C ILE A 423 -44.42 -9.58 27.39
N LEU A 424 -44.83 -10.16 28.53
CA LEU A 424 -46.22 -10.46 28.84
C LEU A 424 -46.93 -11.34 27.79
N LEU A 425 -46.21 -12.34 27.24
CA LEU A 425 -46.83 -13.38 26.43
C LEU A 425 -47.92 -14.09 27.24
N ARG A 426 -49.09 -14.25 26.64
CA ARG A 426 -50.21 -15.02 27.17
C ARG A 426 -50.65 -16.02 26.11
N ALA A 427 -50.94 -17.24 26.56
CA ALA A 427 -51.48 -18.31 25.73
C ALA A 427 -52.89 -18.64 26.23
N ILE A 428 -53.91 -18.27 25.45
CA ILE A 428 -55.32 -18.51 25.78
C ILE A 428 -55.80 -19.72 24.96
N PRO A 429 -56.28 -20.80 25.58
CA PRO A 429 -56.73 -21.98 24.85
C PRO A 429 -57.99 -21.69 24.01
N LEU A 430 -58.03 -22.28 22.81
CA LEU A 430 -59.18 -22.31 21.90
C LEU A 430 -59.51 -23.77 21.55
N ASN A 431 -60.62 -23.99 20.84
CA ASN A 431 -60.87 -25.30 20.22
C ASN A 431 -59.97 -25.52 19.02
N GLY A 432 -59.10 -26.52 19.09
CA GLY A 432 -58.16 -26.86 18.03
C GLY A 432 -57.00 -25.87 17.87
N GLY A 433 -56.77 -25.00 18.86
CA GLY A 433 -55.73 -23.97 18.78
C GLY A 433 -55.48 -23.18 20.06
N VAL A 434 -54.66 -22.14 19.94
CA VAL A 434 -54.29 -21.23 21.04
C VAL A 434 -54.20 -19.80 20.50
N ARG A 435 -54.84 -18.85 21.19
CA ARG A 435 -54.63 -17.41 20.97
C ARG A 435 -53.42 -16.93 21.77
N LEU A 436 -52.38 -16.49 21.06
CA LEU A 436 -51.20 -15.84 21.62
C LEU A 436 -51.40 -14.34 21.63
N LEU A 437 -51.09 -13.69 22.76
CA LEU A 437 -51.17 -12.24 22.96
C LEU A 437 -49.90 -11.76 23.65
N TRP A 438 -49.29 -10.69 23.17
CA TRP A 438 -48.10 -10.10 23.78
C TRP A 438 -48.10 -8.58 23.66
N VAL A 439 -47.24 -7.92 24.44
CA VAL A 439 -47.02 -6.48 24.30
C VAL A 439 -45.98 -6.25 23.19
N LYS A 440 -46.33 -5.41 22.22
CA LYS A 440 -45.42 -5.03 21.14
C LYS A 440 -44.19 -4.30 21.68
N ASN A 441 -43.05 -4.58 21.08
CA ASN A 441 -41.78 -3.90 21.30
C ASN A 441 -41.92 -2.40 20.99
N LYS A 442 -41.10 -1.57 21.66
CA LYS A 442 -41.15 -0.10 21.53
C LYS A 442 -40.10 0.43 20.55
N GLU A 443 -39.15 -0.41 20.18
CA GLU A 443 -38.15 -0.19 19.14
C GLU A 443 -38.86 0.11 17.81
N SER A 444 -38.32 1.06 17.04
CA SER A 444 -38.99 1.62 15.85
C SER A 444 -38.84 0.76 14.60
N ASP A 445 -37.89 -0.16 14.61
CA ASP A 445 -37.38 -0.98 13.52
C ASP A 445 -37.80 -2.45 13.65
N ILE A 446 -38.89 -2.74 14.37
CA ILE A 446 -39.40 -4.10 14.54
C ILE A 446 -40.11 -4.57 13.26
N LEU A 447 -39.46 -5.50 12.56
CA LEU A 447 -39.98 -6.17 11.38
C LEU A 447 -41.13 -7.12 11.75
N GLY A 448 -41.00 -7.88 12.84
CA GLY A 448 -42.02 -8.82 13.29
C GLY A 448 -41.59 -9.73 14.43
N TYR A 449 -42.19 -10.91 14.50
CA TYR A 449 -41.97 -11.87 15.58
C TYR A 449 -41.82 -13.30 15.05
N ASN A 450 -40.88 -14.07 15.59
CA ASN A 450 -40.88 -15.52 15.37
C ASN A 450 -41.69 -16.19 16.48
N ILE A 451 -42.60 -17.08 16.08
CA ILE A 451 -43.44 -17.85 16.98
C ILE A 451 -42.85 -19.24 17.14
N TYR A 452 -42.58 -19.61 18.38
CA TYR A 452 -42.04 -20.91 18.75
C TYR A 452 -43.09 -21.71 19.51
N TYR A 453 -43.39 -22.92 19.05
CA TYR A 453 -44.26 -23.85 19.78
C TYR A 453 -43.77 -25.30 19.71
N GLY A 454 -44.09 -26.10 20.73
CA GLY A 454 -43.77 -27.52 20.78
C GLY A 454 -44.41 -28.22 21.96
N THR A 455 -44.19 -29.53 22.11
CA THR A 455 -44.85 -30.35 23.14
C THR A 455 -43.94 -30.64 24.35
N SER A 456 -42.78 -29.98 24.42
CA SER A 456 -41.83 -30.09 25.52
C SER A 456 -41.18 -28.74 25.81
N SER A 457 -40.98 -28.44 27.10
CA SER A 457 -40.36 -27.19 27.55
C SER A 457 -38.97 -27.01 26.93
N GLY A 458 -38.72 -25.83 26.36
CA GLY A 458 -37.47 -25.50 25.67
C GLY A 458 -37.25 -26.23 24.34
N TYR A 459 -38.21 -27.03 23.85
CA TYR A 459 -38.11 -27.76 22.58
C TYR A 459 -39.30 -27.44 21.68
N TYR A 460 -39.13 -26.40 20.84
CA TYR A 460 -40.19 -25.79 20.05
C TYR A 460 -40.17 -26.22 18.58
N PHE A 461 -40.19 -27.52 18.30
CA PHE A 461 -40.24 -28.05 16.92
C PHE A 461 -41.63 -28.62 16.59
N GLY A 462 -42.68 -27.91 17.00
CA GLY A 462 -44.05 -28.24 16.66
C GLY A 462 -44.30 -28.20 15.14
N LYS A 463 -45.21 -29.05 14.66
CA LYS A 463 -45.58 -29.16 13.24
C LYS A 463 -47.08 -29.16 13.06
N GLY A 464 -47.53 -28.80 11.86
CA GLY A 464 -48.92 -28.97 11.43
C GLY A 464 -49.92 -27.93 11.94
N ALA A 465 -49.46 -26.86 12.59
CA ALA A 465 -50.31 -25.71 12.85
C ALA A 465 -50.56 -24.90 11.57
N ASP A 466 -51.64 -24.14 11.52
CA ASP A 466 -52.03 -23.33 10.35
C ASP A 466 -51.03 -22.20 10.03
N GLY A 467 -50.31 -21.70 11.03
CA GLY A 467 -49.19 -20.77 10.87
C GLY A 467 -47.91 -21.37 10.28
N GLY A 468 -47.83 -22.70 10.15
CA GLY A 468 -46.66 -23.43 9.68
C GLY A 468 -45.90 -24.15 10.80
N ASP A 469 -44.83 -24.84 10.41
CA ASP A 469 -43.92 -25.51 11.35
C ASP A 469 -43.14 -24.47 12.17
N SER A 470 -42.87 -24.79 13.44
CA SER A 470 -42.13 -23.91 14.36
C SER A 470 -40.61 -23.94 14.10
N PRO A 471 -39.91 -22.79 14.15
CA PRO A 471 -40.49 -21.44 14.24
C PRO A 471 -41.03 -20.94 12.89
N PHE A 472 -42.06 -20.12 12.95
CA PHE A 472 -42.53 -19.37 11.80
C PHE A 472 -42.60 -17.86 12.10
N PHE A 473 -42.36 -17.06 11.08
CA PHE A 473 -42.36 -15.60 11.19
C PHE A 473 -43.77 -15.05 11.04
N THR A 474 -44.14 -14.12 11.92
CA THR A 474 -45.31 -13.26 11.77
C THR A 474 -44.86 -11.82 11.61
N GLY A 475 -45.64 -11.02 10.89
CA GLY A 475 -45.39 -9.59 10.75
C GLY A 475 -45.50 -8.84 12.09
N SER A 476 -45.54 -7.52 12.03
CA SER A 476 -45.54 -6.64 13.21
C SER A 476 -46.89 -6.60 13.95
N VAL A 477 -47.39 -7.77 14.39
CA VAL A 477 -48.63 -8.00 15.14
C VAL A 477 -48.38 -8.15 16.64
N SER A 478 -49.44 -8.10 17.45
CA SER A 478 -49.39 -8.31 18.91
C SER A 478 -50.33 -9.43 19.38
N SER A 479 -50.98 -10.10 18.44
CA SER A 479 -51.91 -11.20 18.68
C SER A 479 -51.95 -12.13 17.48
N LEU A 480 -52.05 -13.43 17.74
CA LEU A 480 -52.18 -14.47 16.71
C LEU A 480 -53.04 -15.61 17.25
N ASP A 481 -53.97 -16.09 16.43
CA ASP A 481 -54.64 -17.37 16.67
C ASP A 481 -53.88 -18.46 15.92
N LEU A 482 -53.30 -19.40 16.65
CA LEU A 482 -52.57 -20.55 16.09
C LEU A 482 -53.46 -21.79 16.19
N MET A 483 -54.00 -22.22 15.06
CA MET A 483 -54.93 -23.35 14.95
C MET A 483 -54.23 -24.61 14.40
N GLY A 484 -54.95 -25.74 14.35
CA GLY A 484 -54.41 -27.03 13.91
C GLY A 484 -53.65 -27.80 15.00
N LEU A 485 -53.79 -27.38 16.26
CA LEU A 485 -53.22 -28.06 17.42
C LEU A 485 -54.19 -29.11 17.98
N THR A 486 -53.66 -30.20 18.54
CA THR A 486 -54.48 -31.28 19.13
C THR A 486 -55.11 -30.82 20.45
N ASN A 487 -56.42 -30.98 20.60
CA ASN A 487 -57.08 -30.75 21.88
C ASN A 487 -56.55 -31.70 22.97
N GLU A 488 -56.45 -31.18 24.19
CA GLU A 488 -55.99 -31.84 25.42
C GLU A 488 -54.49 -32.19 25.48
N GLU A 489 -53.73 -31.92 24.42
CA GLU A 489 -52.27 -32.04 24.37
C GLU A 489 -51.59 -30.78 24.95
N VAL A 490 -50.48 -30.96 25.68
CA VAL A 490 -49.70 -29.84 26.25
C VAL A 490 -48.82 -29.24 25.18
N TYR A 491 -48.92 -27.92 25.03
CA TYR A 491 -48.00 -27.13 24.21
C TYR A 491 -47.31 -26.05 25.03
N PHE A 492 -46.06 -25.82 24.68
CA PHE A 492 -45.17 -24.79 25.19
C PHE A 492 -44.95 -23.76 24.09
N PHE A 493 -45.02 -22.48 24.43
CA PHE A 493 -44.96 -21.36 23.51
C PHE A 493 -43.93 -20.35 23.98
N SER A 494 -43.13 -19.84 23.06
CA SER A 494 -42.29 -18.67 23.28
C SER A 494 -42.26 -17.82 22.01
N ILE A 495 -41.92 -16.55 22.15
CA ILE A 495 -41.81 -15.64 21.00
C ILE A 495 -40.51 -14.84 21.09
N THR A 496 -39.96 -14.48 19.95
CA THR A 496 -38.85 -13.53 19.83
C THR A 496 -39.28 -12.39 18.91
N ALA A 497 -38.67 -11.23 19.07
CA ALA A 497 -38.80 -10.11 18.15
C ALA A 497 -37.68 -10.15 17.12
N VAL A 498 -37.98 -9.72 15.89
CA VAL A 498 -37.02 -9.59 14.78
C VAL A 498 -37.06 -8.15 14.27
N ASP A 499 -35.89 -7.52 14.12
CA ASP A 499 -35.77 -6.16 13.54
C ASP A 499 -35.61 -6.16 12.01
N GLU A 500 -35.59 -4.97 11.43
CA GLU A 500 -35.34 -4.75 10.00
C GLU A 500 -33.90 -5.11 9.57
N ALA A 501 -32.97 -5.22 10.53
CA ALA A 501 -31.59 -5.69 10.31
C ALA A 501 -31.46 -7.23 10.41
N GLU A 502 -32.58 -7.95 10.52
CA GLU A 502 -32.70 -9.40 10.66
C GLU A 502 -32.08 -9.97 11.95
N GLN A 503 -31.92 -9.14 12.99
CA GLN A 503 -31.48 -9.60 14.30
C GLN A 503 -32.67 -10.09 15.11
N GLU A 504 -32.47 -11.20 15.82
CA GLU A 504 -33.48 -11.81 16.67
C GLU A 504 -33.18 -11.56 18.15
N SER A 505 -34.22 -11.21 18.91
CA SER A 505 -34.13 -11.03 20.36
C SER A 505 -33.90 -12.35 21.09
N GLY A 506 -33.67 -12.26 22.40
CA GLY A 506 -33.89 -13.40 23.29
C GLY A 506 -35.37 -13.84 23.32
N PHE A 507 -35.61 -15.07 23.78
CA PHE A 507 -36.96 -15.62 23.99
C PHE A 507 -37.74 -14.84 25.05
N SER A 508 -39.06 -14.70 24.83
CA SER A 508 -40.00 -14.34 25.89
C SER A 508 -40.03 -15.41 26.98
N ALA A 509 -40.69 -15.09 28.11
CA ALA A 509 -41.09 -16.12 29.06
C ALA A 509 -41.90 -17.21 28.35
N GLU A 510 -41.58 -18.47 28.64
CA GLU A 510 -42.30 -19.63 28.10
C GLU A 510 -43.70 -19.71 28.71
N MET A 511 -44.69 -19.93 27.85
CA MET A 511 -46.07 -20.16 28.27
C MET A 511 -46.50 -21.58 27.97
N ILE A 512 -47.31 -22.15 28.85
CA ILE A 512 -47.78 -23.53 28.75
C ILE A 512 -49.30 -23.51 28.71
N THR A 513 -49.90 -24.17 27.74
CA THR A 513 -51.36 -24.33 27.67
C THR A 513 -51.77 -25.60 26.92
N ARG A 514 -53.06 -25.94 26.98
CA ARG A 514 -53.67 -27.05 26.25
C ARG A 514 -54.88 -26.52 25.46
N PRO A 515 -54.91 -26.65 24.12
CA PRO A 515 -56.15 -26.47 23.37
C PRO A 515 -57.24 -27.39 23.94
N SER A 516 -58.50 -26.99 23.91
CA SER A 516 -59.59 -27.82 24.43
C SER A 516 -60.87 -27.59 23.66
N SER A 517 -61.61 -28.66 23.41
CA SER A 517 -62.91 -28.62 22.73
C SER A 517 -64.01 -27.94 23.53
N VAL A 518 -63.73 -27.58 24.80
CA VAL A 518 -64.67 -26.88 25.68
C VAL A 518 -64.70 -25.37 25.42
N TYR A 519 -63.66 -24.81 24.79
CA TYR A 519 -63.64 -23.42 24.36
C TYR A 519 -64.33 -23.28 22.99
N GLU A 520 -64.94 -22.12 22.71
CA GLU A 520 -65.58 -21.83 21.41
C GLU A 520 -64.60 -21.19 20.42
#